data_AF-A0AAW9KN06-F1
#
_entry.id   AF-A0AAW9KN06-F1
#
_cell.length_a   1.000
_cell.length_b   1.000
_cell.length_c   1.000
_cell.angle_alpha   90.00
_cell.angle_beta   90.00
_cell.angle_gamma   90.00
#
_symmetry.space_group_name_H-M   'P 1'
#
loop_
_entity.id
_entity.type
_entity.pdbx_description
1 polymer ?
#
loop_
_entity_poly.entity_id
_entity_poly.type
_entity_poly.pdbx_seq_one_letter_code
_entity_poly.pdbx_strand_id
1 'polypeptide(L)'
;MKKIEWNEEQRKAFQDLLREFVALIDAKVQEGKQTGKTPTNPKYASCQRGLNKFLTPWGYACKISPGSHGRLSHEPSIAFCRQDILGEEFVNREKPTPKKGFYLWFAYYWSNDAERFYLCIGRSIEENGEKECQKCLAYDKIIDPNGDTYYQESYDDLESHLENITDYFLHLINEFNQIPTAYFELEPSSASH
;
A
#
# COMPACT_ATOMS: atom_id res chain seq x y z
N MET A 1 -1.11 2.20 -21.02
CA MET A 1 -0.22 1.05 -20.72
C MET A 1 -0.97 -0.23 -21.07
N LYS A 2 -0.30 -1.36 -21.41
CA LYS A 2 -1.02 -2.63 -21.58
C LYS A 2 -1.57 -3.10 -20.22
N LYS A 3 -2.74 -3.73 -20.22
CA LYS A 3 -3.33 -4.34 -19.03
C LYS A 3 -2.35 -5.37 -18.46
N ILE A 4 -2.07 -5.28 -17.17
CA ILE A 4 -1.26 -6.24 -16.42
C ILE A 4 -2.17 -7.39 -16.01
N GLU A 5 -1.74 -8.60 -16.36
CA GLU A 5 -2.39 -9.85 -16.01
C GLU A 5 -1.32 -10.81 -15.52
N TRP A 6 -1.62 -11.58 -14.48
CA TRP A 6 -0.73 -12.58 -13.91
C TRP A 6 -1.25 -13.98 -14.22
N ASN A 7 -0.32 -14.87 -14.58
CA ASN A 7 -0.62 -16.30 -14.66
C ASN A 7 -0.75 -16.91 -13.25
N GLU A 8 -1.16 -18.18 -13.19
CA GLU A 8 -1.37 -18.90 -11.93
C GLU A 8 -0.13 -18.90 -11.02
N GLU A 9 1.06 -19.09 -11.58
CA GLU A 9 2.32 -19.09 -10.82
C GLU A 9 2.62 -17.72 -10.20
N GLN A 10 2.40 -16.64 -10.96
CA GLN A 10 2.61 -15.27 -10.51
C GLN A 10 1.58 -14.88 -9.44
N ARG A 11 0.31 -15.25 -9.62
CA ARG A 11 -0.75 -15.06 -8.62
C ARG A 11 -0.38 -15.77 -7.33
N LYS A 12 0.00 -17.05 -7.41
CA LYS A 12 0.43 -17.83 -6.25
C LYS A 12 1.64 -17.19 -5.55
N ALA A 13 2.64 -16.74 -6.30
CA ALA A 13 3.84 -16.11 -5.73
C ALA A 13 3.50 -14.82 -4.96
N PHE A 14 2.59 -14.00 -5.48
CA PHE A 14 2.11 -12.82 -4.78
C PHE A 14 1.34 -13.18 -3.50
N GLN A 15 0.42 -14.13 -3.58
CA GLN A 15 -0.37 -14.61 -2.45
C GLN A 15 0.51 -15.19 -1.33
N ASP A 16 1.54 -15.96 -1.67
CA ASP A 16 2.50 -16.49 -0.71
C ASP A 16 3.26 -15.37 0.03
N LEU A 17 3.55 -14.25 -0.65
CA LEU A 17 4.17 -13.07 -0.02
C LEU A 17 3.18 -12.32 0.89
N LEU A 18 1.89 -12.26 0.56
CA LEU A 18 0.87 -11.73 1.46
C LEU A 18 0.70 -12.61 2.71
N ARG A 19 0.73 -13.93 2.55
CA ARG A 19 0.74 -14.88 3.68
C ARG A 19 1.97 -14.68 4.58
N GLU A 20 3.16 -14.52 3.99
CA GLU A 20 4.38 -14.23 4.78
C GLU A 20 4.21 -12.94 5.60
N PHE A 21 3.67 -11.89 5.00
CA PHE A 21 3.38 -10.64 5.70
C PHE A 21 2.42 -10.85 6.88
N VAL A 22 1.28 -11.51 6.66
CA VAL A 22 0.27 -11.75 7.71
C VAL A 22 0.82 -12.65 8.81
N ALA A 23 1.54 -13.72 8.47
CA ALA A 23 2.16 -14.61 9.45
C ALA A 23 3.17 -13.89 10.37
N LEU A 24 3.92 -12.91 9.84
CA LEU A 24 4.83 -12.09 10.63
C LEU A 24 4.07 -11.22 11.66
N ILE A 25 2.91 -10.67 11.27
CA ILE A 25 2.06 -9.89 12.17
C ILE A 25 1.45 -10.79 13.23
N ASP A 26 0.81 -11.89 12.83
CA ASP A 26 0.14 -12.82 13.74
C ASP A 26 1.09 -13.38 14.78
N ALA A 27 2.33 -13.73 14.39
CA ALA A 27 3.34 -14.18 15.34
C ALA A 27 3.58 -13.16 16.46
N LYS A 28 3.60 -11.86 16.14
CA LYS A 28 3.79 -10.78 17.12
C LYS A 28 2.55 -10.52 17.98
N VAL A 29 1.37 -10.64 17.40
CA VAL A 29 0.11 -10.57 18.14
C VAL A 29 0.02 -11.71 19.16
N GLN A 30 0.35 -12.94 18.75
CA GLN A 30 0.33 -14.11 19.63
C GLN A 30 1.40 -14.03 20.72
N GLU A 31 2.62 -13.58 20.41
CA GLU A 31 3.68 -13.30 21.40
C GLU A 31 3.19 -12.32 22.48
N GLY A 32 2.54 -11.23 22.07
CA GLY A 32 1.96 -10.25 22.99
C GLY A 32 0.88 -10.84 23.90
N LYS A 33 -0.04 -11.64 23.33
CA LYS A 33 -1.08 -12.35 24.09
C LYS A 33 -0.50 -13.31 25.13
N GLN A 34 0.51 -14.09 24.76
CA GLN A 34 1.16 -15.06 25.65
C GLN A 34 1.93 -14.41 26.79
N THR A 35 2.55 -13.26 26.53
CA THR A 35 3.41 -12.57 27.50
C THR A 35 2.70 -11.46 28.29
N GLY A 36 1.46 -11.11 27.92
CA GLY A 36 0.73 -9.97 28.49
C GLY A 36 1.34 -8.61 28.14
N LYS A 37 2.16 -8.53 27.07
CA LYS A 37 2.85 -7.32 26.64
C LYS A 37 2.29 -6.79 25.33
N THR A 38 2.47 -5.49 25.10
CA THR A 38 2.14 -4.88 23.80
C THR A 38 2.95 -5.54 22.67
N PRO A 39 2.31 -6.01 21.58
CA PRO A 39 2.99 -6.57 20.43
C PRO A 39 4.07 -5.63 19.86
N THR A 40 5.20 -6.22 19.48
CA THR A 40 6.34 -5.49 18.89
C THR A 40 6.37 -5.63 17.38
N ASN A 41 7.08 -4.73 16.70
CA ASN A 41 7.27 -4.85 15.25
C ASN A 41 7.98 -6.17 14.88
N PRO A 42 7.52 -6.89 13.86
CA PRO A 42 8.23 -8.05 13.34
C PRO A 42 9.47 -7.63 12.54
N LYS A 43 10.33 -8.60 12.25
CA LYS A 43 11.40 -8.42 11.25
C LYS A 43 10.82 -8.68 9.86
N TYR A 44 10.52 -7.61 9.13
CA TYR A 44 9.84 -7.67 7.82
C TYR A 44 10.78 -7.48 6.62
N ALA A 45 12.08 -7.31 6.85
CA ALA A 45 13.04 -6.99 5.78
C ALA A 45 13.14 -8.07 4.70
N SER A 46 12.94 -9.35 5.03
CA SER A 46 12.95 -10.44 4.05
C SER A 46 11.71 -10.40 3.16
N CYS A 47 10.51 -10.40 3.79
CA CYS A 47 9.23 -10.24 3.12
C CYS A 47 9.21 -9.02 2.17
N GLN A 48 9.66 -7.85 2.64
CA GLN A 48 9.71 -6.64 1.80
C GLN A 48 10.65 -6.80 0.59
N ARG A 49 11.79 -7.50 0.74
CA ARG A 49 12.67 -7.79 -0.40
C ARG A 49 12.02 -8.77 -1.37
N GLY A 50 11.30 -9.78 -0.88
CA GLY A 50 10.53 -10.72 -1.70
C GLY A 50 9.48 -10.00 -2.54
N LEU A 51 8.66 -9.16 -1.88
CA LEU A 51 7.68 -8.31 -2.55
C LEU A 51 8.32 -7.38 -3.58
N ASN A 52 9.37 -6.63 -3.24
CA ASN A 52 10.02 -5.76 -4.21
C ASN A 52 10.61 -6.52 -5.40
N LYS A 53 11.20 -7.70 -5.18
CA LYS A 53 11.72 -8.54 -6.27
C LYS A 53 10.60 -8.99 -7.20
N PHE A 54 9.46 -9.40 -6.64
CA PHE A 54 8.28 -9.80 -7.41
C PHE A 54 7.64 -8.62 -8.16
N LEU A 55 7.60 -7.43 -7.56
CA LEU A 55 6.92 -6.25 -8.09
C LEU A 55 7.71 -5.46 -9.13
N THR A 56 9.05 -5.53 -9.10
CA THR A 56 9.94 -4.76 -9.99
C THR A 56 9.60 -4.93 -11.48
N PRO A 57 9.36 -6.15 -12.02
CA PRO A 57 9.00 -6.34 -13.42
C PRO A 57 7.69 -5.63 -13.84
N TRP A 58 6.84 -5.28 -12.88
CA TRP A 58 5.56 -4.62 -13.09
C TRP A 58 5.63 -3.10 -12.89
N GLY A 59 6.82 -2.55 -12.59
CA GLY A 59 7.02 -1.12 -12.38
C GLY A 59 6.58 -0.65 -10.99
N TYR A 60 6.57 -1.53 -9.98
CA TYR A 60 6.17 -1.20 -8.61
C TYR A 60 7.28 -1.50 -7.60
N ALA A 61 7.32 -0.67 -6.56
CA ALA A 61 8.12 -0.88 -5.36
C ALA A 61 7.23 -0.77 -4.12
N CYS A 62 7.57 -1.48 -3.04
CA CYS A 62 6.76 -1.50 -1.83
C CYS A 62 7.52 -1.08 -0.58
N LYS A 63 6.75 -0.57 0.39
CA LYS A 63 7.18 -0.28 1.75
C LYS A 63 6.23 -0.93 2.75
N ILE A 64 6.76 -1.84 3.57
CA ILE A 64 6.04 -2.38 4.72
C ILE A 64 6.16 -1.40 5.89
N SER A 65 5.02 -1.16 6.53
CA SER A 65 4.88 -0.30 7.70
C SER A 65 4.16 -1.08 8.81
N PRO A 66 4.90 -1.81 9.67
CA PRO A 66 4.26 -2.63 10.71
C PRO A 66 3.77 -1.82 11.91
N GLY A 67 4.30 -0.61 12.12
CA GLY A 67 4.04 0.21 13.30
C GLY A 67 5.19 1.15 13.63
N SER A 68 5.04 1.92 14.71
CA SER A 68 5.96 2.98 15.10
C SER A 68 6.59 2.72 16.48
N HIS A 69 7.77 3.29 16.71
CA HIS A 69 8.46 3.21 18.02
C HIS A 69 8.66 1.77 18.54
N GLY A 70 8.86 0.82 17.61
CA GLY A 70 9.04 -0.60 17.94
C GLY A 70 7.76 -1.36 18.32
N ARG A 71 6.61 -0.68 18.34
CA ARG A 71 5.28 -1.26 18.62
C ARG A 71 4.54 -1.52 17.32
N LEU A 72 3.86 -2.66 17.28
CA LEU A 72 2.97 -3.02 16.19
C LEU A 72 1.81 -2.01 16.13
N SER A 73 1.50 -1.50 14.93
CA SER A 73 0.29 -0.70 14.65
C SER A 73 -0.96 -1.56 14.85
N HIS A 74 -2.13 -0.95 14.98
CA HIS A 74 -3.40 -1.69 14.85
C HIS A 74 -3.69 -2.12 13.40
N GLU A 75 -3.07 -1.44 12.45
CA GLU A 75 -3.23 -1.61 11.00
C GLU A 75 -1.85 -1.65 10.31
N PRO A 76 -0.99 -2.65 10.61
CA PRO A 76 0.20 -2.88 9.82
C PRO A 76 -0.16 -2.98 8.34
N SER A 77 0.65 -2.38 7.49
CA SER A 77 0.29 -2.22 6.08
C SER A 77 1.47 -2.38 5.12
N ILE A 78 1.12 -2.48 3.86
CA ILE A 78 2.03 -2.43 2.72
C ILE A 78 1.55 -1.31 1.79
N ALA A 79 2.42 -0.35 1.51
CA ALA A 79 2.21 0.62 0.44
C ALA A 79 2.93 0.14 -0.82
N PHE A 80 2.22 0.05 -1.95
CA PHE A 80 2.77 -0.26 -3.27
C PHE A 80 2.77 1.00 -4.13
N CYS A 81 3.96 1.49 -4.44
CA CYS A 81 4.18 2.71 -5.20
C CYS A 81 4.59 2.36 -6.63
N ARG A 82 3.99 3.04 -7.60
CA ARG A 82 4.49 3.08 -8.97
C ARG A 82 5.90 3.65 -8.99
N GLN A 83 6.83 3.02 -9.70
CA GLN A 83 8.23 3.45 -9.74
C GLN A 83 8.44 4.66 -10.64
N ASP A 84 7.61 4.85 -11.66
CA ASP A 84 7.72 5.96 -12.61
C ASP A 84 7.25 7.31 -12.04
N ILE A 85 6.65 7.31 -10.85
CA ILE A 85 6.27 8.51 -10.09
C ILE A 85 7.14 8.70 -8.84
N LEU A 86 8.27 8.00 -8.74
CA LEU A 86 9.26 8.21 -7.68
C LEU A 86 10.38 9.13 -8.18
N GLY A 87 10.53 10.27 -7.51
CA GLY A 87 11.47 11.32 -7.90
C GLY A 87 11.23 12.58 -7.06
N GLU A 88 12.18 13.51 -7.05
CA GLU A 88 12.05 14.77 -6.31
C GLU A 88 10.96 15.68 -6.90
N GLU A 89 10.69 15.52 -8.19
CA GLU A 89 9.68 16.22 -8.99
C GLU A 89 8.25 15.74 -8.75
N PHE A 90 8.06 14.59 -8.07
CA PHE A 90 6.76 14.00 -7.84
C PHE A 90 6.30 14.12 -6.37
N VAL A 91 4.98 14.17 -6.17
CA VAL A 91 4.37 14.21 -4.82
C VAL A 91 4.80 13.01 -3.96
N ASN A 92 5.02 11.86 -4.59
CA ASN A 92 5.44 10.60 -3.95
C ASN A 92 6.89 10.60 -3.42
N ARG A 93 7.72 11.58 -3.83
CA ARG A 93 9.14 11.68 -3.47
C ARG A 93 9.97 10.48 -3.95
N GLU A 94 11.26 10.46 -3.62
CA GLU A 94 12.23 9.50 -4.16
C GLU A 94 11.99 8.04 -3.75
N LYS A 95 11.38 7.79 -2.60
CA LYS A 95 11.34 6.45 -1.98
C LYS A 95 9.91 6.06 -1.63
N PRO A 96 9.52 4.78 -1.83
CA PRO A 96 8.23 4.29 -1.41
C PRO A 96 7.99 4.55 0.08
N THR A 97 6.89 5.22 0.39
CA THR A 97 6.46 5.53 1.76
C THR A 97 4.96 5.73 1.80
N PRO A 98 4.25 5.29 2.86
CA PRO A 98 2.85 5.66 3.06
C PRO A 98 2.68 7.13 3.50
N LYS A 99 3.77 7.83 3.82
CA LYS A 99 3.72 9.20 4.37
C LYS A 99 3.64 10.29 3.30
N LYS A 100 3.77 9.94 2.02
CA LYS A 100 3.80 10.90 0.90
C LYS A 100 3.19 10.28 -0.36
N GLY A 101 2.39 11.09 -1.07
CA GLY A 101 1.85 10.75 -2.38
C GLY A 101 0.74 9.69 -2.39
N PHE A 102 0.59 9.06 -3.55
CA PHE A 102 -0.48 8.13 -3.88
C PHE A 102 0.06 6.71 -4.06
N TYR A 103 -0.64 5.72 -3.56
CA TYR A 103 -0.17 4.33 -3.57
C TYR A 103 -1.33 3.37 -3.46
N LEU A 104 -1.14 2.14 -3.93
CA LEU A 104 -2.03 1.07 -3.49
C LEU A 104 -1.69 0.74 -2.05
N TRP A 105 -2.69 0.55 -1.22
CA TRP A 105 -2.52 0.31 0.21
C TRP A 105 -3.22 -0.98 0.61
N PHE A 106 -2.47 -1.93 1.17
CA PHE A 106 -2.99 -3.15 1.76
C PHE A 106 -2.76 -3.10 3.27
N ALA A 107 -3.83 -3.03 4.06
CA ALA A 107 -3.77 -2.96 5.52
C ALA A 107 -4.34 -4.22 6.16
N TYR A 108 -3.76 -4.63 7.29
CA TYR A 108 -4.24 -5.74 8.11
C TYR A 108 -4.63 -5.27 9.51
N TYR A 109 -5.92 -5.12 9.78
CA TYR A 109 -6.53 -4.77 11.05
C TYR A 109 -6.64 -5.99 11.98
N TRP A 110 -5.50 -6.47 12.50
CA TRP A 110 -5.43 -7.69 13.33
C TRP A 110 -6.19 -7.61 14.66
N SER A 111 -6.51 -6.40 15.13
CA SER A 111 -7.32 -6.18 16.34
C SER A 111 -8.78 -5.89 16.06
N ASN A 112 -9.20 -5.93 14.79
CA ASN A 112 -10.60 -5.76 14.38
C ASN A 112 -11.19 -7.14 14.01
N ASP A 113 -12.45 -7.36 14.40
CA ASP A 113 -13.15 -8.62 14.17
C ASP A 113 -14.08 -8.60 12.95
N ALA A 114 -14.46 -7.42 12.45
CA ALA A 114 -15.42 -7.29 11.33
C ALA A 114 -14.74 -7.18 9.95
N GLU A 115 -13.69 -6.37 9.84
CA GLU A 115 -12.95 -6.14 8.59
C GLU A 115 -11.47 -6.22 8.91
N ARG A 116 -10.80 -7.23 8.36
CA ARG A 116 -9.38 -7.51 8.68
C ARG A 116 -8.47 -6.99 7.61
N PHE A 117 -8.84 -7.08 6.34
CA PHE A 117 -8.01 -6.66 5.24
C PHE A 117 -8.67 -5.56 4.46
N TYR A 118 -7.92 -4.50 4.18
CA TYR A 118 -8.40 -3.38 3.40
C TYR A 118 -7.44 -3.11 2.26
N LEU A 119 -7.98 -2.96 1.06
CA LEU A 119 -7.20 -2.74 -0.15
C LEU A 119 -7.77 -1.56 -0.92
N CYS A 120 -6.95 -0.54 -1.19
CA CYS A 120 -7.40 0.62 -1.94
C CYS A 120 -6.31 1.26 -2.80
N ILE A 121 -6.69 2.16 -3.72
CA ILE A 121 -5.79 3.21 -4.23
C ILE A 121 -5.95 4.41 -3.32
N GLY A 122 -4.97 4.63 -2.46
CA GLY A 122 -5.01 5.65 -1.43
C GLY A 122 -4.08 6.81 -1.70
N ARG A 123 -4.04 7.69 -0.71
CA ARG A 123 -3.11 8.81 -0.61
C ARG A 123 -2.57 8.87 0.81
N SER A 124 -1.51 9.65 0.98
CA SER A 124 -1.09 10.00 2.33
C SER A 124 -2.14 10.88 3.02
N ILE A 125 -2.38 10.55 4.30
CA ILE A 125 -3.29 11.27 5.20
C ILE A 125 -2.54 11.99 6.33
N GLU A 126 -1.20 11.92 6.36
CA GLU A 126 -0.42 12.74 7.29
C GLU A 126 -0.55 14.22 6.87
N GLU A 127 -0.64 15.15 7.84
CA GLU A 127 -1.04 16.56 7.58
C GLU A 127 -0.31 17.21 6.38
N ASN A 128 1.01 17.07 6.29
CA ASN A 128 1.78 17.63 5.18
C ASN A 128 1.74 16.77 3.90
N GLY A 129 1.50 15.46 4.01
CA GLY A 129 1.33 14.57 2.87
C GLY A 129 -0.02 14.77 2.19
N GLU A 130 -1.09 14.89 2.97
CA GLU A 130 -2.45 15.16 2.50
C GLU A 130 -2.54 16.48 1.74
N LYS A 131 -2.02 17.58 2.32
CA LYS A 131 -2.02 18.90 1.68
C LYS A 131 -1.26 18.91 0.35
N GLU A 132 -0.18 18.13 0.23
CA GLU A 132 0.54 17.99 -1.04
C GLU A 132 -0.27 17.16 -2.05
N CYS A 133 -0.92 16.08 -1.60
CA CYS A 133 -1.78 15.26 -2.45
C CYS A 133 -2.98 16.07 -2.98
N GLN A 134 -3.61 16.92 -2.16
CA GLN A 134 -4.78 17.73 -2.56
C GLN A 134 -4.49 18.74 -3.69
N LYS A 135 -3.24 19.15 -3.86
CA LYS A 135 -2.82 20.03 -4.97
C LYS A 135 -2.50 19.27 -6.26
N CYS A 136 -2.43 17.96 -6.19
CA CYS A 136 -2.01 17.09 -7.27
C CYS A 136 -3.17 16.87 -8.25
N LEU A 137 -2.91 16.90 -9.56
CA LEU A 137 -3.94 16.63 -10.57
C LEU A 137 -4.49 15.20 -10.49
N ALA A 138 -3.71 14.27 -9.93
CA ALA A 138 -4.15 12.90 -9.66
C ALA A 138 -5.22 12.80 -8.55
N TYR A 139 -5.39 13.83 -7.71
CA TYR A 139 -6.28 13.77 -6.55
C TYR A 139 -7.72 13.44 -6.94
N ASP A 140 -8.32 14.24 -7.82
CA ASP A 140 -9.72 14.06 -8.26
C ASP A 140 -9.94 12.80 -9.13
N LYS A 141 -8.85 12.10 -9.49
CA LYS A 141 -8.92 10.81 -10.19
C LYS A 141 -8.96 9.63 -9.22
N ILE A 142 -8.51 9.82 -7.98
CA ILE A 142 -8.35 8.77 -6.97
C ILE A 142 -9.35 8.97 -5.83
N ILE A 143 -9.58 10.23 -5.46
CA ILE A 143 -10.40 10.64 -4.33
C ILE A 143 -11.69 11.28 -4.84
N ASP A 144 -12.80 10.91 -4.23
CA ASP A 144 -14.13 11.44 -4.50
C ASP A 144 -14.34 12.82 -3.84
N PRO A 145 -15.41 13.54 -4.19
CA PRO A 145 -15.70 14.84 -3.58
C PRO A 145 -15.96 14.82 -2.06
N ASN A 146 -16.26 13.65 -1.49
CA ASN A 146 -16.46 13.47 -0.05
C ASN A 146 -15.13 13.23 0.69
N GLY A 147 -14.05 12.98 -0.04
CA GLY A 147 -12.72 12.69 0.50
C GLY A 147 -12.39 11.20 0.61
N ASP A 148 -13.30 10.32 0.17
CA ASP A 148 -13.12 8.87 0.14
C ASP A 148 -12.44 8.44 -1.17
N THR A 149 -11.89 7.23 -1.24
CA THR A 149 -11.30 6.73 -2.48
C THR A 149 -12.35 6.02 -3.33
N TYR A 150 -12.32 6.24 -4.66
CA TYR A 150 -13.16 5.51 -5.60
C TYR A 150 -12.85 4.01 -5.65
N TYR A 151 -11.67 3.62 -5.19
CA TYR A 151 -11.11 2.30 -5.39
C TYR A 151 -10.75 1.68 -4.05
N GLN A 152 -11.72 1.05 -3.39
CA GLN A 152 -11.54 0.33 -2.13
C GLN A 152 -12.37 -0.94 -2.05
N GLU A 153 -11.83 -1.95 -1.37
CA GLU A 153 -12.53 -3.18 -0.99
C GLU A 153 -12.00 -3.68 0.36
N SER A 154 -12.85 -4.36 1.13
CA SER A 154 -12.51 -4.94 2.43
C SER A 154 -12.84 -6.43 2.49
N TYR A 155 -12.02 -7.20 3.21
CA TYR A 155 -12.19 -8.63 3.39
C TYR A 155 -12.03 -9.00 4.87
N ASP A 156 -12.83 -9.95 5.33
CA ASP A 156 -12.83 -10.43 6.72
C ASP A 156 -11.77 -11.52 6.98
N ASP A 157 -11.39 -12.27 5.95
CA ASP A 157 -10.37 -13.31 6.00
C ASP A 157 -9.43 -13.28 4.78
N LEU A 158 -8.15 -13.61 5.00
CA LEU A 158 -7.17 -13.64 3.92
C LEU A 158 -7.42 -14.84 3.01
N GLU A 159 -7.39 -16.05 3.57
CA GLU A 159 -7.33 -17.30 2.80
C GLU A 159 -8.59 -17.56 1.99
N SER A 160 -9.77 -17.25 2.54
CA SER A 160 -11.06 -17.37 1.84
C SER A 160 -11.17 -16.43 0.64
N HIS A 161 -10.43 -15.31 0.67
CA HIS A 161 -10.54 -14.23 -0.30
C HIS A 161 -9.26 -13.99 -1.10
N LEU A 162 -8.24 -14.85 -1.02
CA LEU A 162 -6.94 -14.61 -1.69
C LEU A 162 -7.07 -14.36 -3.20
N GLU A 163 -7.92 -15.12 -3.90
CA GLU A 163 -8.16 -14.88 -5.32
C GLU A 163 -8.85 -13.53 -5.55
N ASN A 164 -9.87 -13.20 -4.77
CA ASN A 164 -10.57 -11.91 -4.87
C ASN A 164 -9.64 -10.73 -4.56
N ILE A 165 -8.81 -10.83 -3.52
CA ILE A 165 -7.79 -9.85 -3.17
C ILE A 165 -6.79 -9.68 -4.31
N THR A 166 -6.35 -10.78 -4.91
CA THR A 166 -5.40 -10.76 -6.03
C THR A 166 -6.02 -10.12 -7.28
N ASP A 167 -7.27 -10.48 -7.61
CA ASP A 167 -8.00 -9.90 -8.73
C ASP A 167 -8.24 -8.42 -8.53
N TYR A 168 -8.67 -8.01 -7.32
CA TYR A 168 -8.88 -6.62 -7.01
C TYR A 168 -7.57 -5.84 -7.04
N PHE A 169 -6.48 -6.38 -6.48
CA PHE A 169 -5.14 -5.77 -6.58
C PHE A 169 -4.71 -5.54 -8.04
N LEU A 170 -4.93 -6.52 -8.92
CA LEU A 170 -4.66 -6.38 -10.35
C LEU A 170 -5.57 -5.35 -11.02
N HIS A 171 -6.85 -5.28 -10.63
CA HIS A 171 -7.74 -4.21 -11.07
C HIS A 171 -7.21 -2.83 -10.66
N LEU A 172 -6.83 -2.67 -9.39
CA LEU A 172 -6.26 -1.42 -8.88
C LEU A 172 -4.97 -1.01 -9.61
N ILE A 173 -4.06 -1.95 -9.86
CA ILE A 173 -2.86 -1.67 -10.66
C ILE A 173 -3.23 -1.15 -12.05
N ASN A 174 -4.21 -1.77 -12.69
CA ASN A 174 -4.61 -1.41 -14.04
C ASN A 174 -5.27 -0.03 -14.11
N GLU A 175 -6.10 0.31 -13.13
CA GLU A 175 -6.71 1.64 -12.98
C GLU A 175 -5.65 2.70 -12.67
N PHE A 176 -4.79 2.43 -11.67
CA PHE A 176 -3.75 3.36 -11.25
C PHE A 176 -2.76 3.67 -12.38
N ASN A 177 -2.45 2.68 -13.21
CA ASN A 177 -1.57 2.82 -14.37
C ASN A 177 -2.20 3.61 -15.55
N GLN A 178 -3.51 3.86 -15.56
CA GLN A 178 -4.11 4.74 -16.56
C GLN A 178 -3.88 6.22 -16.27
N ILE A 179 -3.61 6.58 -15.01
CA ILE A 179 -3.35 7.97 -14.63
C ILE A 179 -1.97 8.37 -15.18
N PRO A 180 -1.88 9.41 -16.03
CA PRO A 180 -0.60 9.82 -16.60
C PRO A 180 0.40 10.27 -15.53
N THR A 181 1.68 9.99 -15.73
CA THR A 181 2.76 10.36 -14.80
C THR A 181 2.79 11.87 -14.50
N ALA A 182 2.50 12.72 -15.50
CA ALA A 182 2.42 14.17 -15.34
C ALA A 182 1.35 14.64 -14.34
N TYR A 183 0.37 13.78 -14.00
CA TYR A 183 -0.63 14.13 -13.00
C TYR A 183 -0.09 14.03 -11.57
N PHE A 184 1.07 13.40 -11.36
CA PHE A 184 1.70 13.20 -10.06
C PHE A 184 2.84 14.18 -9.78
N GLU A 185 3.18 15.04 -10.75
CA GLU A 185 4.21 16.06 -10.60
C GLU A 185 3.80 17.07 -9.53
N LEU A 186 4.79 17.58 -8.80
CA LEU A 186 4.59 18.73 -7.93
C LEU A 186 4.23 19.94 -8.79
N GLU A 187 3.31 20.77 -8.31
CA GLU A 187 3.11 22.08 -8.94
C GLU A 187 4.46 22.83 -8.99
N PRO A 188 4.77 23.50 -10.11
CA PRO A 188 5.98 24.30 -10.19
C PRO A 188 6.02 25.28 -9.03
N SER A 189 7.08 25.22 -8.22
CA SER A 189 7.18 26.09 -7.06
C SER A 189 7.06 27.53 -7.54
N SER A 190 6.07 28.27 -7.05
CA SER A 190 5.89 29.70 -7.35
C SER A 190 6.99 30.57 -6.72
N ALA A 191 8.10 29.98 -6.27
CA ALA A 191 9.28 30.67 -5.78
C ALA A 191 10.09 31.23 -6.96
N SER A 192 9.51 32.25 -7.60
CA SER A 192 10.23 33.22 -8.43
C SER A 192 9.86 34.61 -7.92
N HIS A 193 10.46 35.01 -6.80
CA HIS A 193 10.53 36.41 -6.37
C HIS A 193 11.83 36.68 -5.63
#